data_AF-A0A0W0YLU8-F1
#
_entry.id   AF-A0A0W0YLU8-F1
#
_cell.length_a   1.000
_cell.length_b   1.000
_cell.length_c   1.000
_cell.angle_alpha   90.00
_cell.angle_beta   90.00
_cell.angle_gamma   90.00
#
_symmetry.space_group_name_H-M   'P 1'
#
loop_
_entity.id
_entity.type
_entity.pdbx_description
1 polymer ?
#
loop_
_entity_poly.entity_id
_entity_poly.type
_entity_poly.pdbx_seq_one_letter_code
_entity_poly.pdbx_strand_id
1 'polypeptide(L)'
;MMSKKIWVTLLLSSLLSFAAVAEESNVEPSEGQIIQFTRGKSVTLNELSSVADLSTARNQKGNPVTLEDVNYTVASFTRTTITIEPPNGSTADVITLDLK
;
A
#
# COMPACT_ATOMS: atom_id res chain seq x y z
N MET A 1 66.17 -13.91 -3.16
CA MET A 1 65.37 -13.32 -2.08
C MET A 1 63.92 -13.26 -2.54
N MET A 2 63.01 -13.85 -1.77
CA MET A 2 61.57 -13.98 -2.04
C MET A 2 60.88 -12.63 -2.27
N SER A 3 59.87 -12.58 -3.14
CA SER A 3 58.49 -12.36 -2.70
C SER A 3 57.47 -12.52 -3.84
N LYS A 4 56.52 -13.43 -3.58
CA LYS A 4 55.30 -13.73 -4.35
C LYS A 4 54.24 -12.68 -4.04
N LYS A 5 53.47 -12.19 -5.02
CA LYS A 5 52.11 -11.59 -4.83
C LYS A 5 51.32 -11.74 -6.13
N ILE A 6 50.66 -12.89 -6.35
CA ILE A 6 49.22 -13.16 -6.14
C ILE A 6 48.34 -12.23 -6.98
N TRP A 7 47.80 -12.82 -8.06
CA TRP A 7 46.69 -12.30 -8.85
C TRP A 7 45.46 -12.10 -7.97
N VAL A 8 44.88 -10.90 -8.03
CA VAL A 8 43.53 -10.65 -7.49
C VAL A 8 42.66 -10.22 -8.65
N THR A 9 42.05 -11.20 -9.31
CA THR A 9 40.87 -11.00 -10.13
C THR A 9 39.72 -10.62 -9.21
N LEU A 10 39.42 -9.32 -9.11
CA LEU A 10 38.29 -8.82 -8.35
C LEU A 10 37.01 -9.03 -9.17
N LEU A 11 36.36 -10.15 -8.90
CA LEU A 11 35.04 -10.53 -9.40
C LEU A 11 34.01 -9.64 -8.69
N LEU A 12 33.74 -8.46 -9.26
CA LEU A 12 32.77 -7.51 -8.70
C LEU A 12 31.35 -7.97 -9.04
N SER A 13 30.79 -8.68 -8.07
CA SER A 13 29.42 -9.18 -8.01
C SER A 13 28.37 -8.07 -8.16
N SER A 14 27.46 -8.30 -9.11
CA SER A 14 26.01 -8.12 -8.99
C SER A 14 25.49 -6.99 -8.09
N LEU A 15 24.85 -6.00 -8.72
CA LEU A 15 23.54 -5.48 -8.30
C LEU A 15 22.73 -5.20 -9.57
N LEU A 16 21.95 -6.19 -10.01
CA LEU A 16 20.83 -5.93 -10.91
C LEU A 16 19.83 -5.08 -10.13
N SER A 17 19.78 -3.78 -10.41
CA SER A 17 18.66 -2.94 -10.01
C SER A 17 17.45 -3.32 -10.85
N PHE A 18 16.71 -4.34 -10.42
CA PHE A 18 15.30 -4.48 -10.82
C PHE A 18 14.54 -3.35 -10.13
N ALA A 19 14.44 -2.21 -10.82
CA ALA A 19 13.36 -1.29 -10.56
C ALA A 19 12.07 -2.02 -10.97
N ALA A 20 11.40 -2.62 -10.00
CA ALA A 20 10.01 -3.02 -10.17
C ALA A 20 9.22 -1.74 -10.39
N VAL A 21 9.05 -1.36 -11.66
CA VAL A 21 7.90 -0.56 -12.07
C VAL A 21 6.70 -1.43 -11.72
N ALA A 22 6.09 -1.12 -10.59
CA ALA A 22 4.72 -1.51 -10.34
C ALA A 22 3.90 -0.75 -11.39
N GLU A 23 3.65 -1.42 -12.51
CA GLU A 23 2.62 -1.04 -13.43
C GLU A 23 1.31 -1.12 -12.62
N GLU A 24 0.82 0.03 -12.17
CA GLU A 24 -0.53 0.17 -11.60
C GLU A 24 -1.52 -0.18 -12.70
N SER A 25 -1.71 -1.48 -12.90
CA SER A 25 -2.82 -2.00 -13.65
C SER A 25 -4.06 -1.65 -12.83
N ASN A 26 -4.78 -0.64 -13.28
CA ASN A 26 -6.09 -0.24 -12.79
C ASN A 26 -7.11 -1.32 -13.18
N VAL A 27 -6.93 -2.53 -12.63
CA VAL A 27 -7.80 -3.68 -12.87
C VAL A 27 -9.04 -3.45 -12.02
N GLU A 28 -10.15 -3.12 -12.66
CA GLU A 28 -11.44 -3.17 -11.98
C GLU A 28 -11.66 -4.58 -11.42
N PRO A 29 -12.03 -4.70 -10.12
CA PRO A 29 -12.23 -6.01 -9.55
C PRO A 29 -13.42 -6.70 -10.21
N SER A 30 -13.16 -7.81 -10.91
CA SER A 30 -14.20 -8.63 -11.52
C SER A 30 -15.08 -9.28 -10.44
N GLU A 31 -16.36 -9.54 -10.73
CA GLU A 31 -17.22 -10.32 -9.83
C GLU A 31 -16.54 -11.64 -9.43
N GLY A 32 -16.33 -11.84 -8.13
CA GLY A 32 -15.64 -13.01 -7.57
C GLY A 32 -14.15 -12.85 -7.31
N GLN A 33 -13.54 -11.69 -7.58
CA GLN A 33 -12.14 -11.45 -7.22
C GLN A 33 -11.98 -11.32 -5.70
N ILE A 34 -11.13 -12.17 -5.12
CA ILE A 34 -10.76 -12.07 -3.71
C ILE A 34 -9.74 -10.93 -3.59
N ILE A 35 -10.17 -9.78 -3.05
CA ILE A 35 -9.25 -8.69 -2.72
C ILE A 35 -8.72 -8.93 -1.31
N GLN A 36 -7.44 -9.28 -1.23
CA GLN A 36 -6.77 -9.44 0.06
C GLN A 36 -6.29 -8.07 0.56
N PHE A 37 -6.82 -7.65 1.72
CA PHE A 37 -6.35 -6.48 2.44
C PHE A 37 -5.36 -6.89 3.52
N THR A 38 -4.18 -6.29 3.50
CA THR A 38 -3.15 -6.46 4.53
C THR A 38 -2.72 -5.07 5.01
N ARG A 39 -2.26 -4.98 6.27
CA ARG A 39 -1.71 -3.73 6.79
C ARG A 39 -0.51 -3.30 5.94
N GLY A 40 -0.43 -2.01 5.61
CA GLY A 40 0.60 -1.43 4.77
C GLY A 40 0.35 -1.58 3.27
N LYS A 41 -0.72 -2.28 2.85
CA LYS A 41 -1.10 -2.35 1.44
C LYS A 41 -1.57 -0.97 0.96
N SER A 42 -1.07 -0.55 -0.21
CA SER A 42 -1.64 0.57 -0.96
C SER A 42 -2.94 0.12 -1.63
N VAL A 43 -4.00 0.89 -1.47
CA VAL A 43 -5.34 0.58 -1.97
C VAL A 43 -5.95 1.80 -2.66
N THR A 44 -6.58 1.56 -3.80
CA THR A 44 -7.31 2.58 -4.55
C THR A 44 -8.69 2.83 -3.94
N LEU A 45 -9.31 3.97 -4.30
CA LEU A 45 -10.70 4.24 -3.92
C LEU A 45 -11.66 3.20 -4.48
N ASN A 46 -11.39 2.67 -5.68
CA ASN A 46 -12.19 1.63 -6.32
C ASN A 46 -12.15 0.31 -5.51
N GLU A 47 -10.94 -0.16 -5.16
CA GLU A 47 -10.77 -1.34 -4.30
C GLU A 47 -11.44 -1.14 -2.95
N LEU A 48 -11.30 0.03 -2.32
CA LEU A 48 -11.99 0.37 -1.07
C LEU A 48 -13.51 0.30 -1.22
N SER A 49 -14.06 0.82 -2.31
CA SER A 49 -15.50 0.84 -2.58
C SER A 49 -16.08 -0.57 -2.71
N SER A 50 -15.27 -1.57 -3.07
CA SER A 50 -15.74 -2.96 -3.19
C SER A 50 -15.97 -3.64 -1.83
N VAL A 51 -15.27 -3.20 -0.77
CA VAL A 51 -15.31 -3.82 0.56
C VAL A 51 -15.90 -2.93 1.66
N ALA A 52 -15.92 -1.62 1.46
CA ALA A 52 -16.34 -0.64 2.45
C ALA A 52 -17.37 0.34 1.88
N ASP A 53 -18.21 0.89 2.75
CA ASP A 53 -19.12 1.98 2.41
C ASP A 53 -18.39 3.32 2.52
N LEU A 54 -18.05 3.90 1.37
CA LEU A 54 -17.33 5.18 1.28
C LEU A 54 -18.10 6.34 1.94
N SER A 55 -19.42 6.25 2.08
CA SER A 55 -20.23 7.29 2.73
C SER A 55 -20.03 7.36 4.25
N THR A 56 -19.46 6.31 4.85
CA THR A 56 -19.20 6.23 6.29
C THR A 56 -17.83 6.77 6.69
N ALA A 57 -17.05 7.24 5.72
CA ALA A 57 -15.71 7.74 5.93
C ALA A 57 -15.68 8.87 6.95
N ARG A 58 -14.92 8.66 8.03
CA ARG A 58 -14.80 9.59 9.16
C ARG A 58 -13.39 9.65 9.69
N ASN A 59 -12.95 10.85 10.11
CA ASN A 59 -11.65 11.01 10.77
C ASN A 59 -11.68 10.52 12.22
N GLN A 60 -10.54 10.56 12.91
CA GLN A 60 -10.43 10.14 14.31
C GLN A 60 -11.34 10.90 15.29
N LYS A 61 -11.79 12.10 14.92
CA LYS A 61 -12.73 12.90 15.72
C LYS A 61 -14.20 12.54 15.45
N GLY A 62 -14.45 11.59 14.55
CA GLY A 62 -15.78 11.17 14.13
C GLY A 62 -16.45 12.11 13.12
N ASN A 63 -15.73 13.11 12.61
CA ASN A 63 -16.28 14.00 11.58
C ASN A 63 -16.24 13.31 10.22
N PRO A 64 -17.30 13.45 9.40
CA PRO A 64 -17.31 12.90 8.05
C PRO A 64 -16.19 13.51 7.20
N VAL A 65 -15.61 12.71 6.32
CA VAL A 65 -14.57 13.15 5.38
C VAL A 65 -14.89 12.67 3.98
N THR A 66 -14.60 13.52 2.99
CA THR A 66 -14.68 13.15 1.59
C THR A 66 -13.36 12.50 1.18
N LEU A 67 -13.44 11.34 0.56
CA LEU A 67 -12.27 10.67 -0.01
C LEU A 67 -11.96 11.21 -1.40
N GLU A 68 -10.68 11.46 -1.64
CA GLU A 68 -10.12 11.82 -2.94
C GLU A 68 -9.72 10.56 -3.72
N ASP A 69 -9.65 10.68 -5.05
CA ASP A 69 -9.20 9.62 -5.95
C ASP A 69 -7.66 9.54 -5.95
N VAL A 70 -7.12 9.01 -4.85
CA VAL A 70 -5.70 8.78 -4.60
C VAL A 70 -5.49 7.40 -3.99
N ASN A 71 -4.23 6.98 -3.90
CA ASN A 71 -3.86 5.77 -3.19
C ASN A 71 -3.80 6.00 -1.68
N TYR A 72 -4.49 5.14 -0.94
CA TYR A 72 -4.46 5.12 0.53
C TYR A 72 -3.67 3.92 1.03
N THR A 73 -3.11 4.02 2.23
CA THR A 73 -2.46 2.89 2.90
C THR A 73 -3.39 2.28 3.93
N VAL A 74 -3.56 0.96 3.93
CA VAL A 74 -4.33 0.26 4.96
C VAL A 74 -3.57 0.27 6.28
N ALA A 75 -4.06 1.02 7.26
CA ALA A 75 -3.46 1.09 8.60
C ALA A 75 -3.94 -0.06 9.49
N SER A 76 -5.23 -0.33 9.51
CA SER A 76 -5.81 -1.42 10.31
C SER A 76 -7.17 -1.83 9.78
N PHE A 77 -7.68 -2.97 10.25
CA PHE A 77 -9.04 -3.41 9.98
C PHE A 77 -9.54 -4.25 11.15
N THR A 78 -10.85 -4.20 11.36
CA THR A 78 -11.59 -5.02 12.31
C THR A 78 -12.60 -5.87 11.55
N ARG A 79 -13.54 -6.51 12.27
CA ARG A 79 -14.65 -7.24 11.63
C ARG A 79 -15.66 -6.33 10.93
N THR A 80 -15.71 -5.04 11.32
CA THR A 80 -16.76 -4.12 10.88
C THR A 80 -16.19 -2.85 10.25
N THR A 81 -14.88 -2.60 10.37
CA THR A 81 -14.28 -1.36 9.89
C THR A 81 -12.94 -1.60 9.22
N ILE A 82 -12.58 -0.72 8.31
CA ILE A 82 -11.22 -0.56 7.77
C ILE A 82 -10.72 0.85 8.08
N THR A 83 -9.45 0.95 8.39
CA THR A 83 -8.76 2.20 8.70
C THR A 83 -7.68 2.42 7.66
N ILE A 84 -7.68 3.59 7.05
CA ILE A 84 -6.76 3.98 5.98
C ILE A 84 -6.05 5.29 6.29
N GLU A 85 -4.89 5.48 5.67
CA GLU A 85 -4.05 6.67 5.76
C GLU A 85 -3.85 7.27 4.35
N PRO A 86 -3.95 8.60 4.18
CA PRO A 86 -3.66 9.26 2.91
C PRO A 86 -2.15 9.19 2.59
N PRO A 87 -1.73 9.39 1.32
CA PRO A 87 -0.36 9.15 0.87
C PRO A 87 0.70 10.07 1.51
N ASN A 88 0.31 11.24 2.02
CA ASN A 88 1.18 12.15 2.77
C ASN A 88 1.02 12.02 4.29
N GLY A 89 0.52 10.87 4.75
CA GLY A 89 -0.07 10.60 6.05
C GLY A 89 0.61 11.25 7.24
N SER A 90 -0.05 12.25 7.81
CA SER A 90 0.02 12.46 9.25
C SER A 90 -0.86 11.40 9.92
N THR A 91 -0.43 10.85 11.06
CA THR A 91 -1.28 10.00 11.91
C THR A 91 -2.53 10.73 12.41
N ALA A 92 -2.62 12.05 12.21
CA ALA A 92 -3.82 12.84 12.45
C ALA A 92 -4.90 12.67 11.35
N ASP A 93 -4.53 12.18 10.16
CA ASP A 93 -5.40 12.11 8.98
C ASP A 93 -5.90 10.69 8.72
N VAL A 94 -5.91 9.85 9.76
CA VAL A 94 -6.45 8.50 9.68
C VAL A 94 -7.95 8.54 9.46
N ILE A 95 -8.41 7.77 8.48
CA ILE A 95 -9.80 7.68 8.08
C ILE A 95 -10.32 6.29 8.39
N THR A 96 -11.50 6.20 9.01
CA THR A 96 -12.20 4.95 9.27
C THR A 96 -13.42 4.84 8.37
N LEU A 97 -13.63 3.68 7.78
CA LEU A 97 -14.81 3.31 7.02
C LEU A 97 -15.45 2.05 7.62
N ASP A 98 -16.76 1.94 7.51
CA ASP A 98 -17.50 0.72 7.82
C ASP A 98 -17.44 -0.26 6.62
N LEU A 99 -17.25 -1.54 6.92
CA LEU A 99 -17.28 -2.62 5.93
C LEU A 99 -18.71 -2.93 5.51
N LYS A 100 -18.89 -3.41 4.27
CA LYS A 100 -20.17 -3.86 3.71
C LYS A 100 -20.58 -5.25 4.20
#